data_AF-A0A3F2V681-F1
#
_entry.id   AF-A0A3F2V681-F1
#
_cell.length_a   1.000
_cell.length_b   1.000
_cell.length_c   1.000
_cell.angle_alpha   90.00
_cell.angle_beta   90.00
_cell.angle_gamma   90.00
#
_symmetry.space_group_name_H-M   'P 1'
#
loop_
_entity.id
_entity.type
_entity.pdbx_description
1 polymer ?
#
loop_
_entity_poly.entity_id
_entity_poly.type
_entity_poly.pdbx_seq_one_letter_code
_entity_poly.pdbx_strand_id
1 'polypeptide(L)'
;MNAISIPFQQRTATVNSQWLLFLYGAIPLCFVFVLLDKLLWGNQWRDQLLPTNPAEILFWSVIFNFPHIVSSMVTMVDHEYWQFYRKRVLRAIMIIVSGLVIINYVVPLTLPAMVAENIFLAYFLFFSAYTVWHVLSQQFGIGMMLMRARPDQQYQTWRWLSTIAATTLYFMVFGKYFLRDLSFFNIGAEQWMKGIALVFIVLSTLTGAALVSRSQRRLGSFYCLGNLAILPATFCLLQMGYDIFVIAVPRFLHDLTAFMIYSVHDQNRNLEEKKNRIYRMLSFIPLSPLILCPILALVLANSIECGSVLLDSLLGVSRNVPDKCVLNPFTPLESTAALNYRMGLWMQISLTIGFLHYYIEGFVWKRDSLHRHSVSFS
;
A
#
# COMPACT_ATOMS: atom_id res chain seq x y z
N MET A 1 2.88 -26.90 45.89
CA MET A 1 2.97 -25.47 45.53
C MET A 1 1.86 -25.18 44.54
N ASN A 2 0.79 -24.54 45.01
CA ASN A 2 -0.32 -24.14 44.15
C ASN A 2 0.14 -22.95 43.31
N ALA A 3 0.32 -23.16 42.01
CA ALA A 3 0.56 -22.08 41.07
C ALA A 3 -0.67 -21.17 41.10
N ILE A 4 -0.48 -19.95 41.59
CA ILE A 4 -1.47 -18.89 41.51
C ILE A 4 -1.61 -18.57 40.02
N SER A 5 -2.60 -19.18 39.37
CA SER A 5 -3.05 -18.75 38.06
C SER A 5 -3.75 -17.41 38.24
N ILE A 6 -3.01 -16.32 38.10
CA ILE A 6 -3.61 -15.00 37.90
C ILE A 6 -4.43 -15.15 36.62
N PRO A 7 -5.77 -15.00 36.64
CA PRO A 7 -6.52 -14.99 35.42
C PRO A 7 -6.12 -13.70 34.71
N PHE A 8 -5.28 -13.83 33.68
CA PHE A 8 -5.06 -12.76 32.72
C PHE A 8 -6.42 -12.56 32.07
N GLN A 9 -7.23 -11.62 32.60
CA GLN A 9 -8.42 -11.15 31.91
C GLN A 9 -7.94 -10.68 30.55
N GLN A 10 -8.13 -11.51 29.54
CA GLN A 10 -7.69 -11.27 28.18
C GLN A 10 -8.48 -10.07 27.66
N ARG A 11 -7.91 -8.87 27.85
CA ARG A 11 -8.52 -7.64 27.37
C ARG A 11 -8.52 -7.70 25.85
N THR A 12 -9.67 -7.40 25.26
CA THR A 12 -9.75 -7.14 23.83
C THR A 12 -8.82 -5.97 23.49
N ALA A 13 -7.96 -6.19 22.50
CA ALA A 13 -7.08 -5.16 21.98
C ALA A 13 -7.91 -4.11 21.23
N THR A 14 -7.50 -2.86 21.32
CA THR A 14 -8.09 -1.74 20.58
C THR A 14 -7.03 -1.07 19.72
N VAL A 15 -7.45 -0.55 18.57
CA VAL A 15 -6.61 0.33 17.76
C VAL A 15 -6.64 1.70 18.42
N ASN A 16 -5.48 2.14 18.91
CA ASN A 16 -5.36 3.44 19.55
C ASN A 16 -5.36 4.57 18.50
N SER A 17 -6.37 5.41 18.55
CA SER A 17 -6.58 6.48 17.58
C SER A 17 -5.51 7.58 17.66
N GLN A 18 -4.88 7.78 18.82
CA GLN A 18 -3.79 8.73 19.01
C GLN A 18 -2.50 8.25 18.32
N TRP A 19 -2.20 6.95 18.40
CA TRP A 19 -1.08 6.36 17.67
C TRP A 19 -1.25 6.50 16.15
N LEU A 20 -2.48 6.31 15.65
CA LEU A 20 -2.78 6.54 14.23
C LEU A 20 -2.51 7.99 13.81
N LEU A 21 -2.86 8.97 14.66
CA LEU A 21 -2.55 10.38 14.40
C LEU A 21 -1.04 10.65 14.47
N PHE A 22 -0.33 10.03 15.42
CA PHE A 22 1.12 10.20 15.57
C PHE A 22 1.90 9.81 14.31
N LEU A 23 1.41 8.83 13.53
CA LEU A 23 2.02 8.46 12.25
C LEU A 23 2.16 9.64 11.28
N TYR A 24 1.24 10.61 11.31
CA TYR A 24 1.31 11.83 10.49
C TYR A 24 2.47 12.75 10.84
N GLY A 25 3.12 12.54 12.00
CA GLY A 25 4.41 13.15 12.32
C GLY A 25 5.52 12.82 11.32
N ALA A 26 5.36 11.77 10.50
CA ALA A 26 6.26 11.47 9.40
C ALA A 26 6.38 12.62 8.39
N ILE A 27 5.31 13.38 8.15
CA ILE A 27 5.29 14.50 7.20
C ILE A 27 6.28 15.62 7.62
N PRO A 28 6.15 16.25 8.81
CA PRO A 28 7.12 17.27 9.23
C PRO A 28 8.53 16.70 9.40
N LEU A 29 8.68 15.43 9.80
CA LEU A 29 10.00 14.78 9.87
C LEU A 29 10.68 14.71 8.49
N CYS A 30 9.93 14.45 7.41
CA CYS A 30 10.48 14.50 6.04
C CYS A 30 10.97 15.90 5.68
N PHE A 31 10.25 16.96 6.08
CA PHE A 31 10.72 18.34 5.84
C PHE A 31 11.96 18.70 6.67
N VAL A 32 12.04 18.24 7.93
CA VAL A 32 13.25 18.40 8.74
C VAL A 32 14.43 17.69 8.08
N PHE A 33 14.22 16.47 7.58
CA PHE A 33 15.24 15.72 6.85
C PHE A 33 15.75 16.49 5.62
N VAL A 34 14.84 16.99 4.77
CA VAL A 34 15.21 17.79 3.58
C VAL A 34 15.95 19.08 3.96
N LEU A 35 15.51 19.74 5.03
CA LEU A 35 16.16 20.95 5.52
C LEU A 35 17.59 20.65 6.00
N LEU A 36 17.78 19.56 6.73
CA LEU A 36 19.10 19.13 7.19
C LEU A 36 20.01 18.74 6.03
N ASP A 37 19.52 17.96 5.05
CA ASP A 37 20.29 17.62 3.84
C ASP A 37 20.75 18.88 3.09
N LYS A 38 19.85 19.85 2.93
CA LYS A 38 20.17 21.11 2.27
C LYS A 38 21.18 21.97 3.04
N LEU A 39 21.02 22.10 4.35
CA LEU A 39 21.84 23.00 5.18
C LEU A 39 23.22 22.42 5.52
N LEU A 40 23.30 21.12 5.80
CA LEU A 40 24.52 20.48 6.30
C LEU A 40 25.30 19.77 5.18
N TRP A 41 24.61 19.23 4.18
CA TRP A 41 25.19 18.36 3.16
C TRP A 41 25.00 18.87 1.72
N GLY A 42 24.40 20.03 1.52
CA GLY A 42 24.24 20.62 0.17
C GLY A 42 23.43 19.77 -0.80
N ASN A 43 22.48 18.95 -0.31
CA ASN A 43 21.70 17.95 -1.06
C ASN A 43 22.46 16.67 -1.47
N GLN A 44 23.59 16.35 -0.83
CA GLN A 44 24.28 15.08 -1.11
C GLN A 44 23.39 13.86 -0.85
N TRP A 45 22.50 13.88 0.15
CA TRP A 45 21.63 12.73 0.38
C TRP A 45 20.64 12.56 -0.77
N ARG A 46 20.02 13.63 -1.25
CA ARG A 46 19.17 13.59 -2.44
C ARG A 46 19.91 13.06 -3.67
N ASP A 47 21.12 13.57 -3.93
CA ASP A 47 21.80 13.35 -5.21
C ASP A 47 22.60 12.03 -5.26
N GLN A 48 23.00 11.48 -4.11
CA GLN A 48 23.90 10.32 -4.04
C GLN A 48 23.38 9.16 -3.20
N LEU A 49 22.58 9.43 -2.15
CA LEU A 49 22.21 8.41 -1.17
C LEU A 49 20.78 7.89 -1.36
N LEU A 50 19.85 8.77 -1.71
CA LEU A 50 18.44 8.46 -1.81
C LEU A 50 18.10 7.90 -3.21
N PRO A 51 17.50 6.71 -3.30
CA PRO A 51 17.02 6.21 -4.57
C PRO A 51 15.78 6.99 -5.03
N THR A 52 15.51 6.92 -6.32
CA THR A 52 14.28 7.52 -6.89
C THR A 52 13.02 6.74 -6.50
N ASN A 53 13.13 5.41 -6.32
CA ASN A 53 12.05 4.55 -5.88
C ASN A 53 12.33 4.00 -4.46
N PRO A 54 11.41 4.17 -3.49
CA PRO A 54 11.64 3.65 -2.15
C PRO A 54 11.75 2.12 -2.11
N ALA A 55 11.22 1.38 -3.09
CA ALA A 55 11.41 -0.07 -3.18
C ALA A 55 12.88 -0.50 -3.35
N GLU A 56 13.76 0.40 -3.78
CA GLU A 56 15.22 0.17 -3.82
C GLU A 56 15.85 0.25 -2.42
N ILE A 57 15.18 0.94 -1.47
CA ILE A 57 15.59 0.88 -0.07
C ILE A 57 15.18 -0.47 0.47
N LEU A 58 16.17 -1.27 0.84
CA LEU A 58 15.95 -2.60 1.38
C LEU A 58 14.88 -2.62 2.49
N PHE A 59 15.10 -1.84 3.54
CA PHE A 59 14.21 -1.77 4.70
C PHE A 59 12.76 -1.48 4.29
N TRP A 60 12.60 -0.64 3.28
CA TRP A 60 11.30 -0.28 2.73
C TRP A 60 10.63 -1.44 2.00
N SER A 61 11.36 -2.09 1.08
CA SER A 61 10.85 -3.22 0.30
C SER A 61 10.38 -4.35 1.22
N VAL A 62 11.15 -4.60 2.28
CA VAL A 62 10.96 -5.68 3.23
C VAL A 62 9.78 -5.39 4.15
N ILE A 63 9.55 -4.14 4.59
CA ILE A 63 8.57 -3.84 5.65
C ILE A 63 7.25 -3.27 5.12
N PHE A 64 7.30 -2.35 4.16
CA PHE A 64 6.13 -1.55 3.78
C PHE A 64 5.44 -2.09 2.53
N ASN A 65 6.18 -2.69 1.59
CA ASN A 65 5.59 -2.99 0.28
C ASN A 65 4.53 -4.10 0.30
N PHE A 66 4.95 -5.32 0.64
CA PHE A 66 4.17 -6.55 0.52
C PHE A 66 3.67 -7.15 1.84
N PRO A 67 4.32 -6.94 3.01
CA PRO A 67 3.87 -7.56 4.26
C PRO A 67 2.43 -7.26 4.68
N HIS A 68 1.94 -6.02 4.57
CA HIS A 68 0.56 -5.71 4.97
C HIS A 68 -0.48 -6.42 4.06
N ILE A 69 -0.15 -6.57 2.77
CA ILE A 69 -0.94 -7.34 1.80
C ILE A 69 -1.03 -8.78 2.26
N VAL A 70 0.09 -9.38 2.65
CA VAL A 70 0.13 -10.76 3.16
C VAL A 70 -0.60 -10.90 4.49
N SER A 71 -0.48 -9.93 5.39
CA SER A 71 -1.24 -9.88 6.65
C SER A 71 -2.75 -9.97 6.40
N SER A 72 -3.25 -9.21 5.41
CA SER A 72 -4.67 -9.28 5.03
C SER A 72 -5.08 -10.65 4.47
N MET A 73 -4.17 -11.38 3.80
CA MET A 73 -4.45 -12.72 3.31
C MET A 73 -4.43 -13.74 4.46
N VAL A 74 -3.54 -13.54 5.44
CA VAL A 74 -3.47 -14.37 6.66
C VAL A 74 -4.79 -14.29 7.42
N THR A 75 -5.38 -13.10 7.58
CA THR A 75 -6.67 -12.95 8.29
C THR A 75 -7.79 -13.76 7.64
N MET A 76 -7.75 -13.92 6.30
CA MET A 76 -8.71 -14.70 5.52
C MET A 76 -8.56 -16.22 5.66
N VAL A 77 -7.48 -16.73 6.27
CA VAL A 77 -7.27 -18.17 6.55
C VAL A 77 -8.03 -18.62 7.80
N ASP A 78 -9.29 -18.22 7.87
CA ASP A 78 -10.31 -18.61 8.84
C ASP A 78 -11.46 -19.28 8.08
N HIS A 79 -11.91 -20.44 8.56
CA HIS A 79 -12.96 -21.22 7.90
C HIS A 79 -14.29 -20.46 7.81
N GLU A 80 -14.67 -19.70 8.84
CA GLU A 80 -15.89 -18.90 8.87
C GLU A 80 -15.83 -17.78 7.81
N TYR A 81 -14.68 -17.11 7.72
CA TYR A 81 -14.46 -16.05 6.74
C TYR A 81 -14.44 -16.58 5.32
N TRP A 82 -13.74 -17.70 5.08
CA TRP A 82 -13.74 -18.33 3.77
C TRP A 82 -15.16 -18.70 3.34
N GLN A 83 -15.96 -19.33 4.21
CA GLN A 83 -17.34 -19.69 3.87
C GLN A 83 -18.19 -18.47 3.51
N PHE A 84 -18.03 -17.37 4.24
CA PHE A 84 -18.77 -16.14 4.03
C PHE A 84 -18.34 -15.41 2.74
N TYR A 85 -17.03 -15.32 2.46
CA TYR A 85 -16.50 -14.50 1.36
C TYR A 85 -16.13 -15.28 0.08
N ARG A 86 -16.05 -16.62 0.09
CA ARG A 86 -15.54 -17.44 -1.02
C ARG A 86 -16.09 -17.07 -2.39
N LYS A 87 -17.40 -16.81 -2.51
CA LYS A 87 -18.03 -16.50 -3.80
C LYS A 87 -17.50 -15.18 -4.38
N ARG A 88 -17.25 -14.18 -3.54
CA ARG A 88 -16.70 -12.88 -3.96
C ARG A 88 -15.21 -13.01 -4.28
N VAL A 89 -14.46 -13.67 -3.40
CA VAL A 89 -13.01 -13.88 -3.55
C VAL A 89 -12.69 -14.69 -4.81
N LEU A 90 -13.37 -15.83 -5.03
CA LEU A 90 -13.14 -16.67 -6.21
C LEU A 90 -13.49 -15.93 -7.52
N ARG A 91 -14.57 -15.14 -7.55
CA ARG A 91 -14.90 -14.31 -8.72
C ARG A 91 -13.80 -13.28 -9.00
N ALA A 92 -13.29 -12.63 -7.96
CA ALA A 92 -12.19 -11.67 -8.12
C ALA A 92 -10.92 -12.35 -8.63
N ILE A 93 -10.52 -13.49 -8.05
CA ILE A 93 -9.35 -14.27 -8.52
C ILE A 93 -9.51 -14.65 -9.99
N MET A 94 -10.68 -15.16 -10.40
CA MET A 94 -10.93 -15.51 -11.80
C MET A 94 -10.76 -14.30 -12.73
N ILE A 95 -11.32 -13.13 -12.38
CA ILE A 95 -11.21 -11.91 -13.19
C ILE A 95 -9.76 -11.44 -13.28
N ILE A 96 -9.06 -11.37 -12.14
CA ILE A 96 -7.69 -10.87 -12.05
C ILE A 96 -6.73 -11.79 -12.84
N VAL A 97 -6.80 -13.11 -12.60
CA VAL A 97 -5.94 -14.09 -13.29
C VAL A 97 -6.24 -14.12 -14.78
N SER A 98 -7.52 -14.06 -15.18
CA SER A 98 -7.88 -14.00 -16.61
C SER A 98 -7.33 -12.74 -17.27
N GLY A 99 -7.46 -11.58 -16.62
CA GLY A 99 -6.89 -10.32 -17.10
C GLY A 99 -5.37 -10.39 -17.25
N LEU A 100 -4.67 -10.94 -16.26
CA LEU A 100 -3.23 -11.16 -16.32
C LEU A 100 -2.82 -12.12 -17.44
N VAL A 101 -3.54 -13.22 -17.63
CA VAL A 101 -3.25 -14.17 -18.73
C VAL A 101 -3.46 -13.50 -20.08
N ILE A 102 -4.53 -12.72 -20.24
CA ILE A 102 -4.80 -11.96 -21.48
C ILE A 102 -3.65 -10.99 -21.76
N ILE A 103 -3.23 -10.20 -20.78
CA ILE A 103 -2.21 -9.16 -20.96
C ILE A 103 -0.82 -9.75 -21.20
N ASN A 104 -0.45 -10.84 -20.53
CA ASN A 104 0.89 -11.42 -20.66
C ASN A 104 1.04 -12.38 -21.84
N TYR A 105 -0.03 -13.06 -22.24
CA TYR A 105 0.07 -14.14 -23.23
C TYR A 105 -0.77 -13.83 -24.47
N VAL A 106 -2.05 -13.49 -24.34
CA VAL A 106 -2.93 -13.31 -25.50
C VAL A 106 -2.56 -12.04 -26.28
N VAL A 107 -2.37 -10.91 -25.61
CA VAL A 107 -2.06 -9.62 -26.24
C VAL A 107 -0.75 -9.68 -27.04
N PRO A 108 0.39 -10.13 -26.48
CA PRO A 108 1.64 -10.20 -27.23
C PRO A 108 1.62 -11.24 -28.37
N LEU A 109 0.76 -12.25 -28.31
CA LEU A 109 0.62 -13.26 -29.36
C LEU A 109 -0.29 -12.81 -30.51
N THR A 110 -1.26 -11.92 -30.27
CA THR A 110 -2.31 -11.57 -31.24
C THR A 110 -2.16 -10.17 -31.83
N LEU A 111 -1.49 -9.24 -31.15
CA LEU A 111 -1.38 -7.85 -31.58
C LEU A 111 0.05 -7.46 -31.98
N PRO A 112 0.24 -6.43 -32.83
CA PRO A 112 1.55 -5.87 -33.13
C PRO A 112 2.28 -5.39 -31.87
N ALA A 113 3.61 -5.53 -31.85
CA ALA A 113 4.45 -5.22 -30.68
C ALA A 113 4.19 -3.82 -30.09
N MET A 114 4.13 -2.78 -30.95
CA MET A 114 3.84 -1.41 -30.52
C MET A 114 2.49 -1.26 -29.79
N VAL A 115 1.47 -2.01 -30.22
CA VAL A 115 0.14 -1.97 -29.58
C VAL A 115 0.18 -2.74 -28.25
N ALA A 116 0.85 -3.89 -28.23
CA ALA A 116 1.02 -4.69 -27.01
C ALA A 116 1.78 -3.92 -25.91
N GLU A 117 2.85 -3.20 -26.26
CA GLU A 117 3.60 -2.32 -25.37
C GLU A 117 2.72 -1.24 -24.73
N ASN A 118 1.89 -0.56 -25.54
CA ASN A 118 0.99 0.47 -25.04
C ASN A 118 -0.09 -0.10 -24.10
N ILE A 119 -0.63 -1.28 -24.41
CA ILE A 119 -1.59 -1.97 -23.53
C ILE A 119 -0.92 -2.36 -22.21
N PHE A 120 0.30 -2.86 -22.27
CA PHE A 120 1.09 -3.21 -21.09
C PHE A 120 1.33 -2.00 -20.20
N LEU A 121 1.77 -0.87 -20.78
CA LEU A 121 1.95 0.39 -20.07
C LEU A 121 0.63 0.85 -19.45
N ALA A 122 -0.47 0.87 -20.20
CA ALA A 122 -1.78 1.26 -19.71
C ALA A 122 -2.23 0.40 -18.51
N TYR A 123 -1.93 -0.89 -18.52
CA TYR A 123 -2.20 -1.78 -17.41
C TYR A 123 -1.40 -1.42 -16.15
N PHE A 124 -0.11 -1.11 -16.27
CA PHE A 124 0.70 -0.66 -15.13
C PHE A 124 0.26 0.70 -14.60
N LEU A 125 -0.13 1.63 -15.49
CA LEU A 125 -0.69 2.92 -15.09
C LEU A 125 -2.02 2.73 -14.35
N PHE A 126 -2.88 1.81 -14.83
CA PHE A 126 -4.12 1.45 -14.14
C PHE A 126 -3.85 0.84 -12.76
N PHE A 127 -2.93 -0.12 -12.65
CA PHE A 127 -2.58 -0.72 -11.36
C PHE A 127 -2.03 0.33 -10.38
N SER A 128 -1.19 1.24 -10.87
CA SER A 128 -0.63 2.34 -10.06
C SER A 128 -1.73 3.29 -9.57
N ALA A 129 -2.63 3.72 -10.47
CA ALA A 129 -3.77 4.56 -10.11
C ALA A 129 -4.71 3.86 -9.13
N TYR A 130 -4.96 2.56 -9.31
CA TYR A 130 -5.80 1.76 -8.42
C TYR A 130 -5.16 1.59 -7.04
N THR A 131 -3.84 1.44 -6.97
CA THR A 131 -3.07 1.43 -5.71
C THR A 131 -3.23 2.76 -4.98
N VAL A 132 -3.03 3.88 -5.66
CA VAL A 132 -3.20 5.23 -5.08
C VAL A 132 -4.63 5.44 -4.58
N TRP A 133 -5.62 5.06 -5.39
CA TRP A 133 -7.03 5.13 -5.00
C TRP A 133 -7.32 4.31 -3.74
N HIS A 134 -6.77 3.10 -3.66
CA HIS A 134 -6.93 2.21 -2.51
C HIS A 134 -6.31 2.81 -1.24
N VAL A 135 -5.03 3.19 -1.31
CA VAL A 135 -4.25 3.80 -0.21
C VAL A 135 -5.00 4.99 0.39
N LEU A 136 -5.42 5.93 -0.46
CA LEU A 136 -6.14 7.12 -0.03
C LEU A 136 -7.55 6.79 0.47
N SER A 137 -8.28 5.89 -0.18
CA SER A 137 -9.63 5.52 0.23
C SER A 137 -9.66 4.92 1.63
N GLN A 138 -8.66 4.10 2.00
CA GLN A 138 -8.58 3.56 3.36
C GLN A 138 -8.31 4.67 4.38
N GLN A 139 -7.31 5.51 4.14
CA GLN A 139 -6.96 6.59 5.07
C GLN A 139 -8.12 7.58 5.25
N PHE A 140 -8.80 7.97 4.17
CA PHE A 140 -9.98 8.83 4.25
C PHE A 140 -11.16 8.15 4.93
N GLY A 141 -11.37 6.84 4.72
CA GLY A 141 -12.41 6.06 5.38
C GLY A 141 -12.23 6.02 6.90
N ILE A 142 -10.99 5.82 7.36
CA ILE A 142 -10.64 5.89 8.79
C ILE A 142 -10.87 7.30 9.32
N GLY A 143 -10.48 8.32 8.57
CA GLY A 143 -10.73 9.71 8.92
C GLY A 143 -12.21 10.01 9.16
N MET A 144 -13.09 9.58 8.25
CA MET A 144 -14.54 9.74 8.40
C MET A 144 -15.08 9.03 9.65
N MET A 145 -14.58 7.81 9.93
CA MET A 145 -14.93 7.08 11.13
C MET A 145 -14.49 7.83 12.40
N LEU A 146 -13.26 8.35 12.45
CA LEU A 146 -12.72 9.08 13.60
C LEU A 146 -13.42 10.44 13.81
N MET A 147 -13.81 11.11 12.72
CA MET A 147 -14.65 12.32 12.74
C MET A 147 -16.10 12.07 13.18
N ARG A 148 -16.55 10.79 13.14
CA ARG A 148 -17.97 10.40 13.25
C ARG A 148 -18.86 11.06 12.20
N ALA A 149 -18.31 11.31 11.01
CA ALA A 149 -19.03 11.89 9.89
C ALA A 149 -19.52 10.79 8.94
N ARG A 150 -20.66 11.00 8.30
CA ARG A 150 -21.16 10.09 7.25
C ARG A 150 -20.56 10.50 5.90
N PRO A 151 -20.16 9.53 5.05
CA PRO A 151 -19.73 9.83 3.69
C PRO A 151 -20.90 10.38 2.88
N ASP A 152 -20.74 11.60 2.37
CA ASP A 152 -21.70 12.29 1.51
C ASP A 152 -21.07 12.65 0.15
N GLN A 153 -21.76 13.45 -0.66
CA GLN A 153 -21.25 13.88 -1.96
C GLN A 153 -19.95 14.68 -1.84
N GLN A 154 -19.80 15.52 -0.80
CA GLN A 154 -18.58 16.31 -0.59
C GLN A 154 -17.38 15.40 -0.29
N TYR A 155 -17.57 14.36 0.54
CA TYR A 155 -16.55 13.34 0.75
C TYR A 155 -16.15 12.63 -0.56
N GLN A 156 -17.12 12.30 -1.42
CA GLN A 156 -16.82 11.66 -2.71
C GLN A 156 -16.03 12.59 -3.63
N THR A 157 -16.40 13.87 -3.72
CA THR A 157 -15.67 14.88 -4.49
C THR A 157 -14.24 15.02 -3.98
N TRP A 158 -14.06 15.21 -2.67
CA TRP A 158 -12.73 15.30 -2.06
C TRP A 158 -11.88 14.07 -2.36
N ARG A 159 -12.45 12.87 -2.23
CA ARG A 159 -11.76 11.60 -2.51
C ARG A 159 -11.30 11.51 -3.96
N TRP A 160 -12.16 11.84 -4.92
CA TRP A 160 -11.81 11.78 -6.35
C TRP A 160 -10.77 12.84 -6.73
N LEU A 161 -10.92 14.08 -6.27
CA LEU A 161 -9.93 15.14 -6.49
C LEU A 161 -8.56 14.74 -5.96
N SER A 162 -8.52 14.18 -4.73
CA SER A 162 -7.29 13.67 -4.12
C SER A 162 -6.67 12.52 -4.91
N THR A 163 -7.49 11.60 -5.41
CA THR A 163 -7.03 10.45 -6.21
C THR A 163 -6.42 10.92 -7.52
N ILE A 164 -7.04 11.88 -8.20
CA ILE A 164 -6.51 12.44 -9.46
C ILE A 164 -5.18 13.18 -9.19
N ALA A 165 -5.12 14.01 -8.16
CA ALA A 165 -3.89 14.68 -7.74
C ALA A 165 -2.75 13.67 -7.47
N ALA A 166 -3.01 12.67 -6.61
CA ALA A 166 -2.00 11.68 -6.25
C ALA A 166 -1.58 10.79 -7.42
N THR A 167 -2.51 10.42 -8.29
CA THR A 167 -2.20 9.65 -9.51
C THR A 167 -1.31 10.47 -10.45
N THR A 168 -1.58 11.77 -10.58
CA THR A 168 -0.74 12.70 -11.37
C THR A 168 0.67 12.79 -10.78
N LEU A 169 0.80 12.90 -9.45
CA LEU A 169 2.10 12.87 -8.77
C LEU A 169 2.86 11.56 -9.01
N TYR A 170 2.17 10.41 -8.90
CA TYR A 170 2.77 9.10 -9.16
C TYR A 170 3.23 8.96 -10.62
N PHE A 171 2.45 9.46 -11.58
CA PHE A 171 2.85 9.49 -12.98
C PHE A 171 4.05 10.39 -13.24
N MET A 172 4.23 11.49 -12.49
CA MET A 172 5.46 12.28 -12.62
C MET A 172 6.69 11.51 -12.12
N VAL A 173 6.56 10.71 -11.06
CA VAL A 173 7.68 9.93 -10.51
C VAL A 173 8.01 8.73 -11.40
N PHE A 174 7.03 7.88 -11.71
CA PHE A 174 7.24 6.66 -12.50
C PHE A 174 7.30 6.91 -14.02
N GLY A 175 6.65 7.97 -14.48
CA GLY A 175 6.54 8.30 -15.90
C GLY A 175 7.59 9.28 -16.41
N LYS A 176 8.58 9.65 -15.59
CA LYS A 176 9.58 10.70 -15.90
C LYS A 176 10.27 10.50 -17.26
N TYR A 177 10.59 9.25 -17.60
CA TYR A 177 11.18 8.90 -18.89
C TYR A 177 10.23 9.19 -20.07
N PHE A 178 8.96 8.80 -19.95
CA PHE A 178 7.95 9.02 -20.99
C PHE A 178 7.57 10.50 -21.14
N LEU A 179 7.63 11.27 -20.06
CA LEU A 179 7.23 12.69 -20.06
C LEU A 179 8.32 13.61 -20.61
N ARG A 180 9.59 13.19 -20.65
CA ARG A 180 10.74 14.04 -20.99
C ARG A 180 10.68 14.61 -22.40
N ASP A 181 10.28 13.79 -23.37
CA ASP A 181 10.31 14.14 -24.79
C ASP A 181 8.93 14.62 -25.30
N LEU A 182 7.90 14.56 -24.46
CA LEU A 182 6.56 15.02 -24.79
C LEU A 182 6.42 16.50 -24.49
N SER A 183 6.05 17.29 -25.49
CA SER A 183 5.71 18.70 -25.34
C SER A 183 4.41 19.03 -26.07
N PHE A 184 3.60 19.88 -25.44
CA PHE A 184 2.33 20.34 -25.99
C PHE A 184 2.31 21.87 -25.87
N PHE A 185 2.06 22.58 -26.97
CA PHE A 185 2.04 24.04 -27.02
C PHE A 185 3.36 24.68 -26.51
N ASN A 186 4.51 24.13 -26.88
CA ASN A 186 5.85 24.53 -26.40
C ASN A 186 6.07 24.44 -24.88
N ILE A 187 5.17 23.77 -24.17
CA ILE A 187 5.30 23.48 -22.74
C ILE A 187 5.54 21.98 -22.59
N GLY A 188 6.57 21.61 -21.83
CA GLY A 188 6.88 20.20 -21.57
C GLY A 188 5.72 19.51 -20.81
N ALA A 189 5.48 18.23 -21.11
CA ALA A 189 4.42 17.46 -20.46
C ALA A 189 4.58 17.43 -18.94
N GLU A 190 5.82 17.42 -18.43
CA GLU A 190 6.11 17.51 -17.00
C GLU A 190 5.52 18.79 -16.37
N GLN A 191 5.63 19.94 -17.04
CA GLN A 191 5.11 21.21 -16.54
C GLN A 191 3.58 21.24 -16.55
N TRP A 192 2.95 20.67 -17.58
CA TRP A 192 1.50 20.46 -17.61
C TRP A 192 1.03 19.58 -16.45
N MET A 193 1.73 18.45 -16.21
CA MET A 193 1.41 17.54 -15.12
C MET A 193 1.55 18.21 -13.74
N LYS A 194 2.58 19.05 -13.54
CA LYS A 194 2.72 19.88 -12.32
C LYS A 194 1.54 20.83 -12.14
N GLY A 195 1.11 21.50 -13.21
CA GLY A 195 -0.04 22.40 -13.19
C GLY A 195 -1.35 21.68 -12.84
N ILE A 196 -1.60 20.53 -13.48
CA ILE A 196 -2.76 19.68 -13.21
C ILE A 196 -2.74 19.20 -11.75
N ALA A 197 -1.61 18.65 -11.29
CA ALA A 197 -1.46 18.21 -9.91
C ALA A 197 -1.78 19.34 -8.93
N LEU A 198 -1.20 20.53 -9.14
CA LEU A 198 -1.42 21.68 -8.26
C LEU A 198 -2.90 22.08 -8.19
N VAL A 199 -3.60 22.16 -9.33
CA VAL A 199 -5.03 22.50 -9.37
C VAL A 199 -5.84 21.49 -8.56
N PHE A 200 -5.64 20.19 -8.79
CA PHE A 200 -6.37 19.16 -8.06
C PHE A 200 -6.01 19.10 -6.56
N ILE A 201 -4.76 19.41 -6.19
CA ILE A 201 -4.33 19.52 -4.80
C ILE A 201 -5.03 20.68 -4.11
N VAL A 202 -5.09 21.85 -4.73
CA VAL A 202 -5.78 23.02 -4.17
C VAL A 202 -7.27 22.73 -4.02
N LEU A 203 -7.93 22.21 -5.06
CA LEU A 203 -9.35 21.86 -4.99
C LEU A 203 -9.63 20.77 -3.95
N SER A 204 -8.80 19.74 -3.86
CA SER A 204 -8.89 18.70 -2.83
C SER A 204 -8.73 19.29 -1.42
N THR A 205 -7.74 20.17 -1.22
CA THR A 205 -7.46 20.78 0.08
C THR A 205 -8.63 21.67 0.52
N LEU A 206 -9.18 22.50 -0.37
CA LEU A 206 -10.33 23.36 -0.06
C LEU A 206 -11.59 22.54 0.27
N THR A 207 -11.92 21.55 -0.56
CA THR A 207 -13.09 20.70 -0.36
C THR A 207 -12.97 19.86 0.91
N GLY A 208 -11.77 19.36 1.20
CA GLY A 208 -11.46 18.60 2.41
C GLY A 208 -11.42 19.45 3.67
N ALA A 209 -10.89 20.67 3.63
CA ALA A 209 -10.92 21.60 4.77
C ALA A 209 -12.35 21.94 5.17
N ALA A 210 -13.23 22.15 4.19
CA ALA A 210 -14.66 22.32 4.44
C ALA A 210 -15.34 21.06 4.98
N LEU A 211 -14.78 19.86 4.79
CA LEU A 211 -15.27 18.62 5.37
C LEU A 211 -14.84 18.48 6.84
N VAL A 212 -13.60 18.87 7.16
CA VAL A 212 -13.03 18.81 8.52
C VAL A 212 -13.87 19.60 9.54
N SER A 213 -14.46 20.73 9.13
CA SER A 213 -15.32 21.55 9.99
C SER A 213 -16.56 20.81 10.50
N ARG A 214 -16.96 19.72 9.85
CA ARG A 214 -18.10 18.87 10.24
C ARG A 214 -17.75 17.80 11.27
N SER A 215 -16.48 17.70 11.66
CA SER A 215 -16.02 16.69 12.61
C SER A 215 -16.65 16.91 13.99
N GLN A 216 -17.15 15.82 14.59
CA GLN A 216 -17.66 15.83 15.96
C GLN A 216 -16.55 15.63 17.01
N ARG A 217 -15.31 15.36 16.58
CA ARG A 217 -14.19 15.02 17.46
C ARG A 217 -12.91 15.71 17.02
N ARG A 218 -12.22 16.35 17.97
CA ARG A 218 -10.92 17.01 17.71
C ARG A 218 -9.89 16.07 17.10
N LEU A 219 -9.77 14.85 17.64
CA LEU A 219 -8.85 13.85 17.12
C LEU A 219 -9.16 13.50 15.65
N GLY A 220 -10.44 13.33 15.31
CA GLY A 220 -10.87 13.10 13.93
C GLY A 220 -10.55 14.28 13.02
N SER A 221 -10.69 15.51 13.52
CA SER A 221 -10.29 16.72 12.77
C SER A 221 -8.81 16.72 12.46
N PHE A 222 -7.95 16.48 13.46
CA PHE A 222 -6.50 16.43 13.27
C PHE A 222 -6.08 15.30 12.33
N TYR A 223 -6.72 14.13 12.42
CA TYR A 223 -6.43 13.01 11.53
C TYR A 223 -6.79 13.36 10.07
N CYS A 224 -7.93 14.00 9.84
CA CYS A 224 -8.30 14.46 8.50
C CYS A 224 -7.44 15.63 8.00
N LEU A 225 -7.01 16.55 8.87
CA LEU A 225 -6.02 17.57 8.49
C LEU A 225 -4.69 16.92 8.10
N GLY A 226 -4.26 15.88 8.80
CA GLY A 226 -3.11 15.07 8.42
C GLY A 226 -3.27 14.48 7.02
N ASN A 227 -4.43 13.89 6.73
CA ASN A 227 -4.76 13.39 5.38
C ASN A 227 -4.68 14.48 4.31
N LEU A 228 -5.19 15.67 4.59
CA LEU A 228 -5.12 16.81 3.67
C LEU A 228 -3.68 17.27 3.46
N ALA A 229 -2.82 17.16 4.47
CA ALA A 229 -1.43 17.57 4.39
C ALA A 229 -0.58 16.65 3.50
N ILE A 230 -1.00 15.39 3.26
CA ILE A 230 -0.22 14.42 2.46
C ILE A 230 0.07 14.97 1.05
N LEU A 231 -0.94 15.45 0.32
CA LEU A 231 -0.76 15.83 -1.08
C LEU A 231 0.05 17.13 -1.27
N PRO A 232 -0.23 18.22 -0.53
CA PRO A 232 0.61 19.42 -0.57
C PRO A 232 2.05 19.10 -0.14
N ALA A 233 2.24 18.29 0.92
CA ALA A 233 3.58 17.95 1.38
C ALA A 233 4.37 17.17 0.32
N THR A 234 3.77 16.12 -0.24
CA THR A 234 4.43 15.31 -1.28
C THR A 234 4.69 16.11 -2.56
N PHE A 235 3.79 17.02 -2.96
CA PHE A 235 4.05 17.93 -4.08
C PHE A 235 5.22 18.88 -3.79
N CYS A 236 5.29 19.48 -2.60
CA CYS A 236 6.41 20.33 -2.20
C CYS A 236 7.74 19.56 -2.19
N LEU A 237 7.76 18.35 -1.63
CA LEU A 237 8.95 17.49 -1.60
C LEU A 237 9.38 17.10 -3.03
N LEU A 238 8.43 16.85 -3.92
CA LEU A 238 8.69 16.61 -5.34
C LEU A 238 9.33 17.83 -6.03
N GLN A 239 8.84 19.05 -5.76
CA GLN A 239 9.47 20.27 -6.31
C GLN A 239 10.89 20.49 -5.78
N MET A 240 11.21 19.97 -4.60
CA MET A 240 12.57 20.01 -4.02
C MET A 240 13.50 18.91 -4.60
N GLY A 241 12.96 18.02 -5.44
CA GLY A 241 13.68 16.90 -6.08
C GLY A 241 13.74 15.62 -5.25
N TYR A 242 12.92 15.49 -4.20
CA TYR A 242 12.89 14.30 -3.35
C TYR A 242 11.73 13.37 -3.78
N ASP A 243 11.85 12.81 -4.98
CA ASP A 243 10.84 11.97 -5.65
C ASP A 243 10.37 10.80 -4.74
N ILE A 244 11.29 10.23 -3.97
CA ILE A 244 11.06 9.11 -3.05
C ILE A 244 9.91 9.36 -2.06
N PHE A 245 9.78 10.59 -1.54
CA PHE A 245 8.79 10.89 -0.51
C PHE A 245 7.35 10.93 -1.04
N VAL A 246 7.17 11.13 -2.35
CA VAL A 246 5.86 11.06 -3.00
C VAL A 246 5.24 9.68 -2.83
N ILE A 247 6.07 8.63 -2.89
CA ILE A 247 5.63 7.24 -2.71
C ILE A 247 5.67 6.89 -1.22
N ALA A 248 6.76 7.26 -0.53
CA ALA A 248 7.00 6.81 0.83
C ALA A 248 5.96 7.34 1.83
N VAL A 249 5.66 8.64 1.82
CA VAL A 249 4.77 9.23 2.85
C VAL A 249 3.36 8.58 2.86
N PRO A 250 2.63 8.50 1.73
CA PRO A 250 1.30 7.87 1.73
C PRO A 250 1.34 6.40 2.11
N ARG A 251 2.34 5.66 1.61
CA ARG A 251 2.52 4.23 1.84
C ARG A 251 2.85 3.93 3.29
N PHE A 252 3.79 4.63 3.90
CA PHE A 252 4.13 4.48 5.32
C PHE A 252 2.88 4.61 6.21
N LEU A 253 2.10 5.67 5.99
CA LEU A 253 0.87 5.93 6.76
C LEU A 253 -0.15 4.81 6.57
N HIS A 254 -0.37 4.39 5.32
CA HIS A 254 -1.30 3.33 4.96
C HIS A 254 -0.88 1.96 5.51
N ASP A 255 0.33 1.52 5.20
CA ASP A 255 0.85 0.19 5.52
C ASP A 255 0.89 -0.02 7.04
N LEU A 256 1.35 0.97 7.82
CA LEU A 256 1.35 0.88 9.29
C LEU A 256 -0.06 0.91 9.89
N THR A 257 -0.94 1.77 9.35
CA THR A 257 -2.33 1.80 9.81
C THR A 257 -3.03 0.47 9.56
N ALA A 258 -2.85 -0.10 8.37
CA ALA A 258 -3.37 -1.41 8.02
C ALA A 258 -2.82 -2.49 8.96
N PHE A 259 -1.52 -2.49 9.22
CA PHE A 259 -0.88 -3.41 10.16
C PHE A 259 -1.45 -3.34 11.57
N MET A 260 -1.64 -2.13 12.11
CA MET A 260 -2.24 -1.96 13.42
C MET A 260 -3.66 -2.54 13.48
N ILE A 261 -4.45 -2.31 12.43
CA ILE A 261 -5.83 -2.83 12.33
C ILE A 261 -5.82 -4.37 12.23
N TYR A 262 -5.00 -4.95 11.36
CA TYR A 262 -4.89 -6.39 11.18
C TYR A 262 -4.40 -7.09 12.45
N SER A 263 -3.38 -6.54 13.10
CA SER A 263 -2.81 -7.11 14.33
C SER A 263 -3.83 -7.12 15.46
N VAL A 264 -4.60 -6.03 15.63
CA VAL A 264 -5.69 -5.97 16.63
C VAL A 264 -6.83 -6.91 16.27
N HIS A 265 -7.22 -6.96 15.00
CA HIS A 265 -8.23 -7.89 14.50
C HIS A 265 -7.85 -9.33 14.86
N ASP A 266 -6.66 -9.78 14.48
CA ASP A 266 -6.23 -11.16 14.64
C ASP A 266 -6.04 -11.52 16.12
N GLN A 267 -5.56 -10.57 16.93
CA GLN A 267 -5.50 -10.71 18.38
C GLN A 267 -6.88 -11.00 18.97
N ASN A 268 -7.88 -10.19 18.64
CA ASN A 268 -9.22 -10.32 19.19
C ASN A 268 -9.92 -11.58 18.67
N ARG A 269 -9.74 -11.89 17.38
CA ARG A 269 -10.39 -13.04 16.73
C ARG A 269 -9.86 -14.38 17.23
N ASN A 270 -8.59 -14.43 17.65
CA ASN A 270 -7.92 -15.65 18.10
C ASN A 270 -7.62 -15.68 19.61
N LEU A 271 -8.31 -14.83 20.38
CA LEU A 271 -8.09 -14.64 21.82
C LEU A 271 -8.57 -15.85 22.63
N GLU A 272 -9.85 -16.20 22.46
CA GLU A 272 -10.51 -17.31 23.15
C GLU A 272 -10.27 -18.64 22.45
N GLU A 273 -10.45 -18.68 21.12
CA GLU A 273 -10.21 -19.85 20.28
C GLU A 273 -9.38 -19.45 19.06
N LYS A 274 -8.31 -20.21 18.78
CA LYS A 274 -7.49 -20.04 17.55
C LYS A 274 -8.26 -20.55 16.33
N LYS A 275 -9.16 -19.70 15.80
CA LYS A 275 -9.99 -19.99 14.62
C LYS A 275 -9.18 -20.00 13.32
N ASN A 276 -8.17 -19.14 13.24
CA ASN A 276 -7.27 -19.11 12.09
C ASN A 276 -6.33 -20.33 12.09
N ARG A 277 -6.20 -20.99 10.94
CA ARG A 277 -5.39 -22.21 10.82
C ARG A 277 -3.90 -21.95 11.03
N ILE A 278 -3.39 -20.80 10.58
CA ILE A 278 -1.98 -20.43 10.70
C ILE A 278 -1.63 -20.24 12.18
N TYR A 279 -2.43 -19.49 12.94
CA TYR A 279 -2.21 -19.31 14.38
C TYR A 279 -2.38 -20.61 15.18
N ARG A 280 -3.24 -21.52 14.72
CA ARG A 280 -3.38 -22.85 15.32
C ARG A 280 -2.13 -23.70 15.08
N MET A 281 -1.59 -23.72 13.87
CA MET A 281 -0.35 -24.42 13.55
C MET A 281 0.84 -23.86 14.32
N LEU A 282 0.89 -22.54 14.49
CA LEU A 282 1.96 -21.84 15.22
C LEU A 282 1.66 -21.69 16.71
N SER A 283 0.76 -22.52 17.25
CA SER A 283 0.36 -22.42 18.66
C SER A 283 1.48 -22.72 19.64
N PHE A 284 2.55 -23.38 19.19
CA PHE A 284 3.77 -23.65 19.96
C PHE A 284 4.63 -22.39 20.17
N ILE A 285 4.43 -21.32 19.40
CA ILE A 285 5.16 -20.06 19.56
C ILE A 285 4.45 -19.22 20.64
N PRO A 286 5.14 -18.82 21.73
CA PRO A 286 4.55 -18.05 22.83
C PRO A 286 4.40 -16.56 22.51
N LEU A 287 4.07 -16.23 21.25
CA LEU A 287 3.84 -14.86 20.79
C LEU A 287 2.35 -14.62 20.58
N SER A 288 1.89 -13.44 20.97
CA SER A 288 0.53 -13.00 20.69
C SER A 288 0.35 -12.75 19.19
N PRO A 289 -0.85 -12.99 18.62
CA PRO A 289 -1.16 -12.59 17.23
C PRO A 289 -0.81 -11.13 16.92
N LEU A 290 -0.85 -10.23 17.90
CA LEU A 290 -0.44 -8.83 17.75
C LEU A 290 1.01 -8.68 17.23
N ILE A 291 1.94 -9.50 17.72
CA ILE A 291 3.36 -9.48 17.33
C ILE A 291 3.61 -10.49 16.20
N LEU A 292 2.95 -11.63 16.27
CA LEU A 292 3.14 -12.71 15.33
C LEU A 292 2.61 -12.35 13.93
N CYS A 293 1.56 -11.52 13.82
CA CYS A 293 1.01 -11.10 12.53
C CYS A 293 2.04 -10.31 11.68
N PRO A 294 2.67 -9.23 12.17
CA PRO A 294 3.75 -8.55 11.45
C PRO A 294 4.92 -9.47 11.06
N ILE A 295 5.35 -10.35 11.97
CA ILE A 295 6.47 -11.28 11.71
C ILE A 295 6.09 -12.27 10.60
N LEU A 296 4.90 -12.85 10.66
CA LEU A 296 4.42 -13.79 9.64
C LEU A 296 4.28 -13.11 8.29
N ALA A 297 3.69 -11.92 8.27
CA ALA A 297 3.57 -11.09 7.09
C ALA A 297 4.93 -10.87 6.43
N LEU A 298 5.95 -10.51 7.23
CA LEU A 298 7.31 -10.30 6.78
C LEU A 298 7.94 -11.56 6.17
N VAL A 299 7.89 -12.67 6.90
CA VAL A 299 8.49 -13.93 6.48
C VAL A 299 7.82 -14.47 5.22
N LEU A 300 6.48 -14.50 5.21
CA LEU A 300 5.71 -15.00 4.07
C LEU A 300 5.86 -14.09 2.85
N ALA A 301 5.89 -12.77 3.01
CA ALA A 301 6.12 -11.83 1.93
C ALA A 301 7.45 -12.10 1.23
N ASN A 302 8.54 -12.17 1.98
CA ASN A 302 9.87 -12.46 1.44
C ASN A 302 9.94 -13.87 0.84
N SER A 303 9.26 -14.85 1.43
CA SER A 303 9.22 -16.22 0.91
C SER A 303 8.49 -16.30 -0.44
N ILE A 304 7.36 -15.61 -0.59
CA ILE A 304 6.62 -15.55 -1.85
C ILE A 304 7.46 -14.85 -2.93
N GLU A 305 8.08 -13.72 -2.59
CA GLU A 305 8.93 -12.97 -3.51
C GLU A 305 10.13 -13.81 -3.98
N CYS A 306 10.89 -14.41 -3.06
CA CYS A 306 12.07 -15.20 -3.42
C CYS A 306 11.70 -16.52 -4.12
N GLY A 307 10.67 -17.21 -3.63
CA GLY A 307 10.24 -18.49 -4.20
C GLY A 307 9.74 -18.34 -5.65
N SER A 308 9.03 -17.25 -5.95
CA SER A 308 8.53 -17.00 -7.30
C SER A 308 9.63 -16.60 -8.28
N VAL A 309 10.66 -15.89 -7.84
CA VAL A 309 11.84 -15.58 -8.66
C VAL A 309 12.70 -16.82 -8.92
N LEU A 310 12.86 -17.70 -7.92
CA LEU A 310 13.50 -19.00 -8.11
C LEU A 310 12.75 -19.85 -9.15
N LEU A 311 11.41 -19.85 -9.10
CA LEU A 311 10.58 -20.51 -10.12
C LEU A 311 10.78 -19.87 -11.51
N ASP A 312 10.82 -18.53 -11.61
CA ASP A 312 11.12 -17.85 -12.87
C ASP A 312 12.48 -18.26 -13.44
N SER A 313 13.49 -18.44 -12.60
CA SER A 313 14.81 -18.92 -13.02
C SER A 313 14.79 -20.38 -13.45
N LEU A 314 14.13 -21.25 -12.68
CA LEU A 314 13.97 -22.69 -13.01
C LEU A 314 13.21 -22.91 -14.32
N LEU A 315 12.21 -22.07 -14.60
CA LEU A 315 11.43 -22.10 -15.84
C LEU A 315 12.15 -21.42 -17.02
N GLY A 316 13.36 -20.89 -16.82
CA GLY A 316 14.14 -20.18 -17.84
C GLY A 316 13.55 -18.83 -18.24
N VAL A 317 12.59 -18.29 -17.48
CA VAL A 317 11.97 -16.98 -17.68
C VAL A 317 12.89 -15.85 -17.22
N SER A 318 13.64 -16.08 -16.14
CA SER A 318 14.71 -15.19 -15.67
C SER A 318 16.09 -15.85 -15.82
N ARG A 319 17.07 -15.09 -16.29
CA ARG A 319 18.47 -15.54 -16.39
C ARG A 319 19.27 -15.35 -15.10
N ASN A 320 18.80 -14.51 -14.20
CA ASN A 320 19.51 -14.17 -12.96
C ASN A 320 18.61 -14.46 -11.76
N VAL A 321 19.11 -15.24 -10.81
CA VAL A 321 18.55 -15.27 -9.46
C VAL A 321 19.15 -14.09 -8.71
N PRO A 322 18.35 -13.15 -8.19
CA PRO A 322 18.86 -12.04 -7.40
C PRO A 322 19.60 -12.57 -6.18
N ASP A 323 20.71 -11.92 -5.81
CA ASP A 323 21.46 -12.23 -4.60
C ASP A 323 20.57 -12.24 -3.35
N LYS A 324 19.46 -11.49 -3.38
CA LYS A 324 18.41 -11.44 -2.35
C LYS A 324 17.94 -12.84 -1.96
N CYS A 325 17.76 -13.70 -2.94
CA CYS A 325 17.10 -14.98 -2.75
C CYS A 325 18.05 -16.10 -2.31
N VAL A 326 19.37 -15.90 -2.44
CA VAL A 326 20.37 -16.98 -2.28
C VAL A 326 21.43 -16.65 -1.25
N LEU A 327 22.01 -15.44 -1.30
CA LEU A 327 23.23 -15.11 -0.55
C LEU A 327 22.99 -14.02 0.50
N ASN A 328 22.10 -13.08 0.21
CA ASN A 328 21.90 -11.92 1.06
C ASN A 328 20.44 -11.44 1.01
N PRO A 329 19.54 -11.90 1.93
CA PRO A 329 18.14 -11.48 1.98
C PRO A 329 17.95 -9.97 2.16
N PHE A 330 19.05 -9.25 2.37
CA PHE A 330 19.15 -7.80 2.52
C PHE A 330 19.57 -7.06 1.23
N THR A 331 19.58 -7.71 0.06
CA THR A 331 19.76 -6.99 -1.23
C THR A 331 18.40 -6.67 -1.88
N PRO A 332 18.21 -5.50 -2.50
CA PRO A 332 16.99 -5.20 -3.26
C PRO A 332 16.85 -6.14 -4.47
N LEU A 333 15.61 -6.43 -4.86
CA LEU A 333 15.36 -7.28 -6.02
C LEU A 333 15.55 -6.45 -7.30
N GLU A 334 16.59 -6.74 -8.08
CA GLU A 334 16.73 -6.16 -9.42
C GLU A 334 15.64 -6.73 -10.35
N SER A 335 15.01 -5.87 -11.15
CA SER A 335 14.03 -6.32 -12.15
C SER A 335 14.76 -7.18 -13.19
N THR A 336 14.63 -8.49 -13.08
CA THR A 336 15.13 -9.43 -14.07
C THR A 336 14.53 -9.07 -15.42
N ALA A 337 15.37 -8.88 -16.43
CA ALA A 337 14.96 -8.55 -17.79
C ALA A 337 13.87 -9.54 -18.23
N ALA A 338 12.63 -9.07 -18.22
CA ALA A 338 11.48 -9.76 -18.77
C ALA A 338 11.83 -10.20 -20.20
N LEU A 339 11.48 -11.43 -20.57
CA LEU A 339 11.37 -11.81 -21.98
C LEU A 339 10.55 -10.72 -22.69
N ASN A 340 10.97 -10.33 -23.91
CA ASN A 340 10.29 -9.30 -24.70
C ASN A 340 8.77 -9.44 -24.57
N TYR A 341 8.14 -8.48 -23.86
CA TYR A 341 6.70 -8.34 -23.68
C TYR A 341 5.98 -9.29 -22.70
N ARG A 342 6.66 -9.85 -21.69
CA ARG A 342 6.01 -10.68 -20.65
C ARG A 342 6.49 -10.36 -19.24
N MET A 343 5.58 -10.26 -18.27
CA MET A 343 5.97 -10.20 -16.86
C MET A 343 6.49 -11.56 -16.40
N GLY A 344 7.56 -11.56 -15.59
CA GLY A 344 7.94 -12.74 -14.81
C GLY A 344 6.77 -13.23 -13.95
N LEU A 345 6.75 -14.54 -13.66
CA LEU A 345 5.73 -15.16 -12.82
C LEU A 345 5.63 -14.49 -11.45
N TRP A 346 6.76 -14.06 -10.88
CA TRP A 346 6.76 -13.32 -9.60
C TRP A 346 5.88 -12.07 -9.65
N MET A 347 6.04 -11.27 -10.71
CA MET A 347 5.31 -10.02 -10.87
C MET A 347 3.81 -10.31 -11.09
N GLN A 348 3.48 -11.37 -11.83
CA GLN A 348 2.10 -11.82 -12.01
C GLN A 348 1.46 -12.24 -10.68
N ILE A 349 2.19 -12.99 -9.85
CA ILE A 349 1.73 -13.40 -8.51
C ILE A 349 1.52 -12.17 -7.62
N SER A 350 2.48 -11.26 -7.57
CA SER A 350 2.40 -10.05 -6.75
C SER A 350 1.25 -9.13 -7.15
N LEU A 351 1.05 -8.93 -8.46
CA LEU A 351 -0.11 -8.20 -8.97
C LEU A 351 -1.41 -8.90 -8.62
N THR A 352 -1.47 -10.23 -8.73
CA THR A 352 -2.67 -10.99 -8.35
C THR A 352 -3.03 -10.79 -6.89
N ILE A 353 -2.05 -10.97 -6.00
CA ILE A 353 -2.24 -10.83 -4.55
C ILE A 353 -2.55 -9.37 -4.19
N GLY A 354 -1.89 -8.40 -4.82
CA GLY A 354 -2.15 -6.97 -4.64
C GLY A 354 -3.55 -6.55 -5.05
N PHE A 355 -3.99 -6.89 -6.27
CA PHE A 355 -5.37 -6.62 -6.72
C PHE A 355 -6.40 -7.30 -5.81
N LEU A 356 -6.13 -8.54 -5.42
CA LEU A 356 -7.03 -9.29 -4.55
C LEU A 356 -7.16 -8.62 -3.19
N HIS A 357 -6.05 -8.17 -2.60
CA HIS A 357 -6.02 -7.41 -1.36
C HIS A 357 -6.85 -6.13 -1.46
N TYR A 358 -6.61 -5.30 -2.48
CA TYR A 358 -7.36 -4.05 -2.69
C TYR A 358 -8.86 -4.30 -2.85
N TYR A 359 -9.23 -5.38 -3.54
CA TYR A 359 -10.62 -5.80 -3.68
C TYR A 359 -11.23 -6.27 -2.36
N ILE A 360 -10.53 -7.10 -1.60
CA ILE A 360 -10.97 -7.65 -0.31
C ILE A 360 -11.22 -6.53 0.70
N GLU A 361 -10.24 -5.63 0.85
CA GLU A 361 -10.35 -4.46 1.72
C GLU A 361 -11.57 -3.59 1.41
N GLY A 362 -11.99 -3.52 0.14
CA GLY A 362 -13.18 -2.80 -0.30
C GLY A 362 -14.50 -3.29 0.29
N PHE A 363 -14.54 -4.45 0.95
CA PHE A 363 -15.74 -4.95 1.62
C PHE A 363 -15.54 -5.55 3.01
N VAL A 364 -14.36 -6.06 3.37
CA VAL A 364 -14.16 -6.69 4.69
C VAL A 364 -14.17 -5.70 5.85
N TRP A 365 -14.03 -4.40 5.60
CA TRP A 365 -14.05 -3.39 6.66
C TRP A 365 -15.37 -2.63 6.77
N LYS A 366 -16.38 -3.02 5.98
CA LYS A 366 -17.71 -2.40 6.02
C LYS A 366 -18.48 -2.81 7.29
N ARG A 367 -19.45 -1.98 7.71
CA ARG A 367 -20.13 -2.10 9.01
C ARG A 367 -20.69 -3.49 9.31
N ASP A 368 -21.26 -4.17 8.32
CA ASP A 368 -21.96 -5.45 8.49
C ASP A 368 -21.08 -6.68 8.18
N SER A 369 -19.76 -6.48 8.14
CA SER A 369 -18.80 -7.53 7.80
C SER A 369 -18.27 -8.25 9.05
N LEU A 370 -17.93 -9.53 8.90
CA LEU A 370 -17.42 -10.34 10.01
C LEU A 370 -16.12 -9.77 10.61
N HIS A 371 -15.19 -9.31 9.78
CA HIS A 371 -13.91 -8.75 10.23
C HIS A 371 -14.11 -7.48 11.07
N ARG A 372 -15.11 -6.65 10.74
CA ARG A 372 -15.33 -5.38 11.45
C ARG A 372 -15.71 -5.60 12.92
N HIS A 373 -16.31 -6.73 13.27
CA HIS A 373 -16.72 -7.05 14.64
C HIS A 373 -15.55 -7.34 15.59
N SER A 374 -14.39 -7.74 15.04
CA SER A 374 -13.19 -8.03 15.84
C SER A 374 -12.26 -6.82 16.01
N VAL A 375 -12.66 -5.62 15.57
CA VAL A 375 -11.85 -4.40 15.69
C VAL A 375 -12.63 -3.31 16.42
N SER A 376 -11.99 -2.69 17.40
CA SER A 376 -12.50 -1.50 18.09
C SER A 376 -11.42 -0.43 18.20
N PHE A 377 -11.84 0.83 18.24
CA PHE A 377 -10.94 1.98 18.33
C PHE A 377 -11.13 2.65 19.69
N SER A 378 -10.01 2.96 20.36
CA SER A 378 -9.96 3.70 21.63
C SER A 378 -9.51 5.13 21.43
#